data_AF-A0A9D2GAE5-F1
#
_entry.id   AF-A0A9D2GAE5-F1
#
_cell.length_a   1.000
_cell.length_b   1.000
_cell.length_c   1.000
_cell.angle_alpha   90.00
_cell.angle_beta   90.00
_cell.angle_gamma   90.00
#
_symmetry.space_group_name_H-M   'P 1'
#
loop_
_entity.id
_entity.type
_entity.pdbx_description
1 polymer ?
#
loop_
_entity_poly.entity_id
_entity_poly.type
_entity_poly.pdbx_seq_one_letter_code
_entity_poly.pdbx_strand_id
1 'polypeptide(L)'
;MEQRADLLEILDSIYPADLDYQEWISVGMALKYEGYTASDWDRWSQRDPARYHSGECFRKWGSFHGSTEPVTAGTIVQMAIDNGWMPERDPGRALDWEDSIGDKDDLVVIDKGWLEGQEIREPENWDPVKDLVRYLETLFEAGENVGYVTQSWEKTDDKGTRWLPTKGNWDRTAGQLIQELNRCNGDIGAVVGDYNPDAGAWIRFNPLDGNDCKNENVTDFRYALVESDAMDLAQQNAMIRELELPVAALVFSGKKSLHAIVRIEAADYKEYRQRVEYLYNICKKNGLKLDTQNKNPSRLSRMPGVIRNGKKQFLVDTNIGKESWEEWVEWIESVNDDLPDPESLQSVWDNLPELSPCLIDGVLRKGHKMLIAGPSKAGKSFLQIELCISIAEGKPWLGWKCARGRVMYVNLELDRASCLHRFRDVYAALGWKPEHLDSIDIWNLRGKSVPMDKLAPKLIRRAAKKDYVAIIIDPIYKVITGDENSADQMANFCNQFDKICSELGCAVIYCHHHSKGSQGGKKSMDRASGSGVFARDPDALLDLIELETTDALIKQEENKAICKVCIDWLKHYDNGLIDGVSQD
;
A
#
# COMPACT_ATOMS: atom_id res chain seq x y z
N MET A 1 -3.16 -7.86 28.43
CA MET A 1 -4.60 -7.65 28.62
C MET A 1 -5.02 -6.77 27.46
N GLU A 2 -5.44 -7.42 26.38
CA GLU A 2 -5.86 -6.79 25.13
C GLU A 2 -6.94 -5.74 25.39
N GLN A 3 -6.88 -4.59 24.73
CA GLN A 3 -8.10 -3.82 24.45
C GLN A 3 -8.85 -4.52 23.32
N ARG A 4 -9.41 -5.71 23.61
CA ARG A 4 -10.67 -6.07 22.97
C ARG A 4 -11.66 -5.03 23.48
N ALA A 5 -12.25 -4.22 22.61
CA ALA A 5 -13.48 -3.53 23.00
C ALA A 5 -14.41 -4.63 23.52
N ASP A 6 -14.78 -4.54 24.80
CA ASP A 6 -15.59 -5.57 25.44
C ASP A 6 -16.86 -5.71 24.60
N LEU A 7 -17.18 -6.93 24.13
CA LEU A 7 -18.32 -7.12 23.23
C LEU A 7 -19.60 -6.65 23.93
N LEU A 8 -19.61 -6.63 25.27
CA LEU A 8 -20.66 -6.08 26.11
C LEU A 8 -20.77 -4.54 26.00
N GLU A 9 -19.67 -3.81 25.87
CA GLU A 9 -19.67 -2.35 25.64
C GLU A 9 -20.22 -2.00 24.26
N ILE A 10 -19.91 -2.81 23.24
CA ILE A 10 -20.48 -2.64 21.89
C ILE A 10 -21.97 -2.97 21.91
N LEU A 11 -22.33 -4.08 22.58
CA LEU A 11 -23.71 -4.52 22.74
C LEU A 11 -24.58 -3.46 23.46
N ASP A 12 -23.99 -2.64 24.32
CA ASP A 12 -24.72 -1.56 24.99
C ASP A 12 -25.25 -0.48 24.03
N SER A 13 -24.66 -0.38 22.83
CA SER A 13 -25.06 0.54 21.77
C SER A 13 -26.22 0.00 20.91
N ILE A 14 -26.60 -1.27 21.10
CA ILE A 14 -27.75 -1.89 20.44
C ILE A 14 -28.89 -2.00 21.46
N TYR A 15 -30.06 -1.46 21.15
CA TYR A 15 -31.24 -1.64 22.00
C TYR A 15 -32.03 -2.87 21.53
N PRO A 16 -32.32 -3.85 22.42
CA PRO A 16 -33.10 -5.03 22.04
C PRO A 16 -34.47 -4.67 21.46
N ALA A 17 -35.06 -3.54 21.90
CA ALA A 17 -36.33 -2.99 21.42
C ALA A 17 -36.37 -2.72 19.91
N ASP A 18 -35.22 -2.42 19.31
CA ASP A 18 -35.10 -2.06 17.89
C ASP A 18 -34.86 -3.29 16.99
N LEU A 19 -34.60 -4.45 17.60
CA LEU A 19 -34.34 -5.69 16.87
C LEU A 19 -35.60 -6.53 16.65
N ASP A 20 -35.60 -7.27 15.55
CA ASP A 20 -36.53 -8.37 15.33
C ASP A 20 -36.10 -9.65 16.07
N TYR A 21 -36.94 -10.69 16.01
CA TYR A 21 -36.69 -11.95 16.71
C TYR A 21 -35.44 -12.69 16.19
N GLN A 22 -35.15 -12.63 14.90
CA GLN A 22 -34.00 -13.31 14.29
C GLN A 22 -32.69 -12.57 14.61
N GLU A 23 -32.71 -11.24 14.57
CA GLU A 23 -31.59 -10.39 14.99
C GLU A 23 -31.28 -10.60 16.48
N TRP A 24 -32.31 -10.65 17.32
CA TRP A 24 -32.15 -10.94 18.75
C TRP A 24 -31.53 -12.33 19.01
N ILE A 25 -31.95 -13.35 18.27
CA ILE A 25 -31.35 -14.69 18.33
C ILE A 25 -29.89 -14.67 17.83
N SER A 26 -29.59 -13.89 16.79
CA SER A 26 -28.25 -13.78 16.20
C SER A 26 -27.25 -13.17 17.18
N VAL A 27 -27.66 -12.16 17.97
CA VAL A 27 -26.88 -11.64 19.10
C VAL A 27 -26.55 -12.73 20.12
N GLY A 28 -27.54 -13.58 20.47
CA GLY A 28 -27.34 -14.71 21.38
C GLY A 28 -26.36 -15.77 20.83
N MET A 29 -26.43 -16.06 19.53
CA MET A 29 -25.50 -16.98 18.87
C MET A 29 -24.07 -16.42 18.82
N ALA A 30 -23.92 -15.14 18.48
CA ALA A 30 -22.62 -14.44 18.45
C ALA A 30 -21.95 -14.42 19.83
N LEU A 31 -22.68 -14.04 20.89
CA LEU A 31 -22.16 -14.06 22.26
C LEU A 31 -21.69 -15.45 22.67
N LYS A 32 -22.44 -16.50 22.30
CA LYS A 32 -22.06 -17.89 22.62
C LYS A 32 -20.81 -18.34 21.87
N TYR A 33 -20.68 -17.94 20.60
CA TYR A 33 -19.51 -18.27 19.79
C TYR A 33 -18.23 -17.62 20.35
N GLU A 34 -18.34 -16.38 20.81
CA GLU A 34 -17.22 -15.61 21.39
C GLU A 34 -16.90 -15.95 22.86
N GLY A 35 -17.60 -16.92 23.44
CA GLY A 35 -17.33 -17.43 24.79
C GLY A 35 -17.99 -16.66 25.95
N TYR A 36 -18.96 -15.77 25.68
CA TYR A 36 -19.76 -15.10 26.71
C TYR A 36 -20.82 -16.05 27.30
N THR A 37 -21.54 -15.59 28.32
CA THR A 37 -22.53 -16.41 29.03
C THR A 37 -23.97 -16.07 28.65
N ALA A 38 -24.88 -17.03 28.86
CA ALA A 38 -26.32 -16.80 28.73
C ALA A 38 -26.83 -15.67 29.66
N SER A 39 -26.12 -15.42 30.76
CA SER A 39 -26.44 -14.33 31.70
C SER A 39 -26.17 -12.95 31.10
N ASP A 40 -25.16 -12.82 30.23
CA ASP A 40 -24.82 -11.56 29.58
C ASP A 40 -25.89 -11.18 28.55
N TRP A 41 -26.33 -12.16 27.76
CA TRP A 41 -27.43 -12.00 26.82
C TRP A 41 -28.78 -11.74 27.51
N ASP A 42 -29.05 -12.41 28.64
CA ASP A 42 -30.25 -12.15 29.45
C ASP A 42 -30.25 -10.75 30.05
N ARG A 43 -29.12 -10.30 30.63
CA ARG A 43 -28.96 -8.95 31.18
C ARG A 43 -29.19 -7.87 30.13
N TRP A 44 -28.65 -8.04 28.93
CA TRP A 44 -28.89 -7.10 27.83
C TRP A 44 -30.35 -7.14 27.36
N SER A 45 -30.95 -8.33 27.23
CA SER A 45 -32.35 -8.50 26.81
C SER A 45 -33.36 -7.87 27.77
N GLN A 46 -33.03 -7.73 29.06
CA GLN A 46 -33.88 -7.04 30.06
C GLN A 46 -34.10 -5.55 29.76
N ARG A 47 -33.30 -4.95 28.86
CA ARG A 47 -33.47 -3.55 28.42
C ARG A 47 -34.73 -3.34 27.55
N ASP A 48 -35.40 -4.42 27.12
CA ASP A 48 -36.73 -4.39 26.51
C ASP A 48 -37.77 -5.05 27.44
N PRO A 49 -38.29 -4.34 28.45
CA PRO A 49 -39.24 -4.91 29.42
C PRO A 49 -40.61 -5.28 28.81
N ALA A 50 -40.92 -4.82 27.60
CA ALA A 50 -42.19 -5.11 26.94
C ALA A 50 -42.20 -6.50 26.29
N ARG A 51 -41.06 -6.94 25.75
CA ARG A 51 -40.92 -8.25 25.09
C ARG A 51 -40.09 -9.26 25.90
N TYR A 52 -39.40 -8.83 26.95
CA TYR A 52 -38.57 -9.71 27.78
C TYR A 52 -39.41 -10.71 28.59
N HIS A 53 -39.05 -11.99 28.50
CA HIS A 53 -39.58 -13.07 29.34
C HIS A 53 -38.46 -13.73 30.14
N SER A 54 -38.60 -13.73 31.47
CA SER A 54 -37.60 -14.31 32.38
C SER A 54 -37.31 -15.77 32.04
N GLY A 55 -36.03 -16.10 31.89
CA GLY A 55 -35.57 -17.46 31.60
C GLY A 55 -35.74 -17.91 30.14
N GLU A 56 -36.14 -17.03 29.22
CA GLU A 56 -36.17 -17.34 27.78
C GLU A 56 -34.76 -17.45 27.18
N CYS A 57 -33.86 -16.52 27.49
CA CYS A 57 -32.48 -16.53 27.02
C CYS A 57 -31.77 -17.84 27.39
N PHE A 58 -31.88 -18.28 28.64
CA PHE A 58 -31.27 -19.53 29.11
C PHE A 58 -31.80 -20.78 28.40
N ARG A 59 -33.11 -20.84 28.13
CA ARG A 59 -33.72 -21.96 27.38
C ARG A 59 -33.22 -21.99 25.93
N LYS A 60 -33.13 -20.83 25.29
CA LYS A 60 -32.69 -20.70 23.89
C LYS A 60 -31.18 -20.90 23.75
N TRP A 61 -30.40 -20.50 24.74
CA TRP A 61 -28.95 -20.69 24.76
C TRP A 61 -28.54 -22.15 24.60
N GLY A 62 -29.28 -23.07 25.23
CA GLY A 62 -29.07 -24.52 25.10
C GLY A 62 -29.42 -25.08 23.71
N SER A 63 -30.19 -24.34 22.90
CA SER A 63 -30.56 -24.76 21.54
C SER A 63 -29.55 -24.37 20.46
N PHE A 64 -28.60 -23.49 20.76
CA PHE A 64 -27.55 -23.08 19.82
C PHE A 64 -26.50 -24.20 19.71
N HIS A 65 -26.46 -24.87 18.57
CA HIS A 65 -25.47 -25.90 18.24
C HIS A 65 -24.62 -25.42 17.05
N GLY A 66 -23.37 -25.89 16.94
CA GLY A 66 -22.43 -25.44 15.91
C GLY A 66 -23.03 -25.54 14.50
N SER A 67 -22.99 -24.42 13.77
CA SER A 67 -23.41 -24.28 12.37
C SER A 67 -22.19 -24.35 11.45
N THR A 68 -22.38 -24.74 10.20
CA THR A 68 -21.36 -24.64 9.14
C THR A 68 -21.07 -23.19 8.73
N GLU A 69 -21.99 -22.26 9.04
CA GLU A 69 -21.79 -20.80 8.99
C GLU A 69 -22.06 -20.22 10.38
N PRO A 70 -21.03 -20.02 11.22
CA PRO A 70 -21.21 -19.49 12.57
C PRO A 70 -21.47 -17.98 12.55
N VAL A 71 -22.45 -17.54 13.35
CA VAL A 71 -22.66 -16.11 13.64
C VAL A 71 -21.59 -15.70 14.67
N THR A 72 -20.73 -14.73 14.33
CA THR A 72 -19.56 -14.31 15.13
C THR A 72 -19.73 -12.90 15.71
N ALA A 73 -18.74 -12.41 16.47
CA ALA A 73 -18.66 -11.02 16.93
C ALA A 73 -18.94 -9.98 15.84
N GLY A 74 -18.57 -10.28 14.58
CA GLY A 74 -18.77 -9.38 13.44
C GLY A 74 -20.23 -8.97 13.24
N THR A 75 -21.18 -9.85 13.56
CA THR A 75 -22.62 -9.54 13.47
C THR A 75 -23.05 -8.49 14.51
N ILE A 76 -22.55 -8.58 15.75
CA ILE A 76 -22.83 -7.59 16.80
C ILE A 76 -22.17 -6.25 16.45
N VAL A 77 -20.94 -6.26 15.93
CA VAL A 77 -20.25 -5.03 15.50
C VAL A 77 -20.99 -4.36 14.33
N GLN A 78 -21.43 -5.13 13.33
CA GLN A 78 -22.20 -4.60 12.21
C GLN A 78 -23.54 -4.01 12.68
N MET A 79 -24.28 -4.73 13.53
CA MET A 79 -25.53 -4.22 14.12
C MET A 79 -25.31 -2.94 14.93
N ALA A 80 -24.20 -2.82 15.66
CA ALA A 80 -23.86 -1.61 16.39
C ALA A 80 -23.54 -0.45 15.43
N ILE A 81 -22.78 -0.69 14.36
CA ILE A 81 -22.48 0.31 13.32
C ILE A 81 -23.75 0.82 12.65
N ASP A 82 -24.67 -0.09 12.30
CA ASP A 82 -25.97 0.25 11.70
C ASP A 82 -26.85 1.06 12.68
N ASN A 83 -26.67 0.89 13.99
CA ASN A 83 -27.30 1.69 15.05
C ASN A 83 -26.50 2.95 15.44
N GLY A 84 -25.49 3.33 14.65
CA GLY A 84 -24.74 4.58 14.81
C GLY A 84 -23.56 4.52 15.78
N TRP A 85 -23.17 3.33 16.26
CA TRP A 85 -21.92 3.14 16.98
C TRP A 85 -20.74 3.32 16.03
N MET A 86 -19.82 4.22 16.36
CA MET A 86 -18.57 4.38 15.63
C MET A 86 -17.44 3.84 16.51
N PRO A 87 -16.60 2.92 16.02
CA PRO A 87 -15.44 2.47 16.78
C PRO A 87 -14.55 3.66 17.12
N GLU A 88 -13.98 3.69 18.33
CA GLU A 88 -13.01 4.70 18.73
C GLU A 88 -11.83 4.66 17.75
N ARG A 89 -11.80 5.65 16.85
CA ARG A 89 -10.62 5.91 16.03
C ARG A 89 -9.63 6.61 16.93
N ASP A 90 -8.46 6.00 17.09
CA ASP A 90 -7.25 6.62 17.63
C ASP A 90 -7.22 8.11 17.18
N PRO A 91 -7.16 9.08 18.12
CA PRO A 91 -7.07 10.49 17.77
C PRO A 91 -5.71 10.72 17.11
N GLY A 92 -5.66 10.40 15.82
CA GLY A 92 -4.43 10.29 15.04
C GLY A 92 -3.55 11.52 15.19
N ARG A 93 -2.23 11.28 15.25
CA ARG A 93 -1.25 12.36 15.33
C ARG A 93 -1.31 13.24 14.08
N ALA A 94 -0.99 14.52 14.24
CA ALA A 94 -0.68 15.40 13.12
C ALA A 94 0.54 14.87 12.34
N LEU A 95 0.37 14.69 11.04
CA LEU A 95 1.38 14.15 10.14
C LEU A 95 2.26 15.28 9.61
N ASP A 96 3.57 15.04 9.55
CA ASP A 96 4.54 15.98 9.00
C ASP A 96 4.60 15.88 7.45
N TRP A 97 5.21 16.86 6.79
CA TRP A 97 5.26 17.00 5.33
C TRP A 97 5.92 15.84 4.59
N GLU A 98 6.69 15.01 5.29
CA GLU A 98 7.34 13.81 4.73
C GLU A 98 6.66 12.48 5.13
N ASP A 99 5.54 12.53 5.87
CA ASP A 99 4.83 11.31 6.25
C ASP A 99 4.12 10.70 5.03
N SER A 100 4.45 9.43 4.73
CA SER A 100 3.84 8.63 3.67
C SER A 100 2.55 7.99 4.19
N ILE A 101 1.45 8.10 3.45
CA ILE A 101 0.17 7.43 3.78
C ILE A 101 -0.42 6.84 2.51
N GLY A 102 -0.45 5.52 2.45
CA GLY A 102 -1.28 4.68 1.58
C GLY A 102 -1.81 3.50 2.41
N ASP A 103 -2.89 2.88 1.94
CA ASP A 103 -3.40 1.59 2.43
C ASP A 103 -2.27 0.57 2.54
N LYS A 104 -2.36 -0.37 3.51
CA LYS A 104 -1.34 -1.36 3.91
C LYS A 104 -0.18 -1.42 2.91
N ASP A 105 0.91 -0.72 3.22
CA ASP A 105 2.14 -0.72 2.43
C ASP A 105 2.47 -2.17 2.01
N ASP A 106 2.71 -2.42 0.70
CA ASP A 106 3.00 -3.69 0.01
C ASP A 106 4.17 -4.55 0.58
N LEU A 107 4.59 -4.33 1.84
CA LEU A 107 5.69 -4.97 2.55
C LEU A 107 5.39 -5.11 4.07
N VAL A 108 4.14 -5.00 4.53
CA VAL A 108 3.76 -5.11 5.95
C VAL A 108 3.19 -6.50 6.23
N VAL A 109 4.02 -7.35 6.85
CA VAL A 109 3.69 -8.71 7.25
C VAL A 109 3.18 -8.77 8.69
N ILE A 110 3.66 -7.89 9.58
CA ILE A 110 3.29 -7.89 11.00
C ILE A 110 2.11 -6.95 11.25
N ASP A 111 1.00 -7.51 11.74
CA ASP A 111 -0.06 -6.72 12.36
C ASP A 111 0.34 -6.32 13.79
N LYS A 112 0.70 -5.05 13.96
CA LYS A 112 1.19 -4.47 15.23
C LYS A 112 0.16 -4.57 16.37
N GLY A 113 -1.12 -4.82 16.07
CA GLY A 113 -2.18 -5.00 17.07
C GLY A 113 -2.16 -6.37 17.76
N TRP A 114 -1.57 -7.40 17.14
CA TRP A 114 -1.66 -8.80 17.58
C TRP A 114 -0.31 -9.44 17.97
N LEU A 115 0.79 -8.70 17.91
CA LEU A 115 2.13 -9.20 18.24
C LEU A 115 2.25 -9.49 19.76
N GLU A 116 2.15 -10.76 20.15
CA GLU A 116 2.50 -11.19 21.50
C GLU A 116 4.02 -11.19 21.70
N GLY A 117 4.50 -10.43 22.69
CA GLY A 117 5.93 -10.35 22.98
C GLY A 117 6.50 -11.71 23.40
N GLN A 118 7.61 -12.12 22.81
CA GLN A 118 8.24 -13.40 23.10
C GLN A 118 9.44 -13.22 24.04
N GLU A 119 9.27 -13.55 25.32
CA GLU A 119 10.34 -13.39 26.31
C GLU A 119 11.59 -14.23 25.97
N ILE A 120 12.75 -13.61 26.17
CA ILE A 120 14.05 -14.29 26.07
C ILE A 120 14.32 -14.98 27.40
N ARG A 121 14.68 -16.27 27.36
CA ARG A 121 15.09 -17.00 28.55
C ARG A 121 16.61 -16.96 28.71
N GLU A 122 17.08 -16.51 29.86
CA GLU A 122 18.50 -16.63 30.21
C GLU A 122 18.88 -18.11 30.40
N PRO A 123 20.04 -18.56 29.89
CA PRO A 123 20.47 -19.95 30.03
C PRO A 123 20.75 -20.29 31.50
N GLU A 124 20.09 -21.35 31.99
CA GLU A 124 20.25 -21.87 33.36
C GLU A 124 21.69 -22.38 33.59
N ASN A 125 22.21 -23.16 32.65
CA ASN A 125 23.58 -23.67 32.64
C ASN A 125 24.38 -22.96 31.53
N TRP A 126 24.84 -21.74 31.81
CA TRP A 126 25.58 -20.94 30.84
C TRP A 126 27.04 -21.37 30.74
N ASP A 127 27.45 -21.84 29.56
CA ASP A 127 28.83 -22.18 29.23
C ASP A 127 29.37 -21.12 28.26
N PRO A 128 30.13 -20.13 28.76
CA PRO A 128 30.49 -18.96 27.98
C PRO A 128 31.46 -19.30 26.84
N VAL A 129 32.26 -20.38 26.99
CA VAL A 129 33.17 -20.84 25.95
C VAL A 129 32.37 -21.44 24.80
N LYS A 130 31.39 -22.30 25.10
CA LYS A 130 30.54 -22.90 24.08
C LYS A 130 29.70 -21.87 23.32
N ASP A 131 29.20 -20.86 24.01
CA ASP A 131 28.46 -19.76 23.38
C ASP A 131 29.31 -19.04 22.32
N LEU A 132 30.57 -18.71 22.66
CA LEU A 132 31.47 -18.04 21.74
C LEU A 132 31.93 -18.97 20.60
N VAL A 133 32.22 -20.24 20.90
CA VAL A 133 32.56 -21.23 19.86
C VAL A 133 31.42 -21.40 18.88
N ARG A 134 30.18 -21.59 19.35
CA ARG A 134 29.00 -21.73 18.50
C ARG A 134 28.77 -20.49 17.65
N TYR A 135 28.98 -19.28 18.20
CA TYR A 135 28.90 -18.04 17.43
C TYR A 135 29.93 -17.99 16.30
N LEU A 136 31.18 -18.39 16.58
CA LEU A 136 32.25 -18.44 15.58
C LEU A 136 31.96 -19.48 14.48
N GLU A 137 31.55 -20.68 14.86
CA GLU A 137 31.19 -21.76 13.92
C GLU A 137 29.99 -21.41 13.03
N THR A 138 29.09 -20.57 13.52
CA THR A 138 27.89 -20.18 12.76
C THR A 138 28.19 -19.08 11.73
N LEU A 139 29.09 -18.15 12.05
CA LEU A 139 29.33 -16.96 11.21
C LEU A 139 30.58 -17.04 10.35
N PHE A 140 31.57 -17.86 10.72
CA PHE A 140 32.89 -17.85 10.09
C PHE A 140 33.32 -19.25 9.64
N GLU A 141 34.08 -19.27 8.54
CA GLU A 141 34.87 -20.42 8.13
C GLU A 141 36.20 -20.45 8.88
N ALA A 142 36.78 -21.64 9.06
CA ALA A 142 37.96 -21.84 9.91
C ALA A 142 39.19 -21.01 9.50
N GLY A 143 39.32 -20.68 8.21
CA GLY A 143 40.43 -19.92 7.65
C GLY A 143 40.28 -18.39 7.73
N GLU A 144 39.13 -17.89 8.15
CA GLU A 144 38.83 -16.46 8.08
C GLU A 144 39.24 -15.70 9.35
N ASN A 145 39.79 -14.50 9.17
CA ASN A 145 40.19 -13.63 10.28
C ASN A 145 38.98 -12.99 10.95
N VAL A 146 38.93 -13.08 12.28
CA VAL A 146 37.84 -12.57 13.10
C VAL A 146 38.27 -11.29 13.79
N GLY A 147 37.51 -10.22 13.60
CA GLY A 147 37.71 -8.97 14.32
C GLY A 147 37.02 -8.96 15.67
N TYR A 148 37.73 -8.78 16.79
CA TYR A 148 37.13 -8.67 18.12
C TYR A 148 37.77 -7.56 18.96
N VAL A 149 37.03 -7.01 19.93
CA VAL A 149 37.46 -5.89 20.77
C VAL A 149 37.12 -6.20 22.23
N THR A 150 38.13 -6.28 23.08
CA THR A 150 38.00 -6.47 24.53
C THR A 150 38.39 -5.24 25.33
N GLN A 151 39.23 -4.36 24.74
CA GLN A 151 39.61 -3.09 25.34
C GLN A 151 38.58 -1.99 25.07
N SER A 152 38.28 -1.20 26.10
CA SER A 152 37.36 -0.06 26.02
C SER A 152 37.91 1.14 26.77
N TRP A 153 37.42 2.33 26.42
CA TRP A 153 37.74 3.59 27.08
C TRP A 153 36.47 4.32 27.49
N GLU A 154 36.57 5.09 28.57
CA GLU A 154 35.45 5.81 29.14
C GLU A 154 35.25 7.14 28.42
N LYS A 155 34.02 7.40 27.97
CA LYS A 155 33.60 8.70 27.47
C LYS A 155 32.42 9.20 28.29
N THR A 156 32.60 10.35 28.90
CA THR A 156 31.53 11.05 29.64
C THR A 156 30.99 12.16 28.76
N ASP A 157 29.68 12.11 28.47
CA ASP A 157 28.95 13.17 27.78
C ASP A 157 27.70 13.58 28.59
N ASP A 158 26.93 14.55 28.08
CA ASP A 158 25.70 15.05 28.72
C ASP A 158 24.62 13.96 28.91
N LYS A 159 24.79 12.78 28.31
CA LYS A 159 23.91 11.61 28.42
C LYS A 159 24.49 10.51 29.33
N GLY A 160 25.59 10.79 30.03
CA GLY A 160 26.23 9.93 31.03
C GLY A 160 27.55 9.28 30.59
N THR A 161 28.15 8.50 31.50
CA THR A 161 29.34 7.70 31.21
C THR A 161 29.00 6.54 30.28
N ARG A 162 29.72 6.43 29.15
CA ARG A 162 29.61 5.32 28.18
C ARG A 162 30.98 4.74 27.88
N TRP A 163 31.05 3.43 27.76
CA TRP A 163 32.26 2.72 27.35
C TRP A 163 32.27 2.54 25.83
N LEU A 164 33.33 3.03 25.18
CA LEU A 164 33.53 2.92 23.74
C LEU A 164 34.64 1.90 23.43
N PRO A 165 34.47 1.06 22.38
CA PRO A 165 35.48 0.10 21.97
C PRO A 165 36.71 0.81 21.37
N THR A 166 37.88 0.17 21.48
CA THR A 166 39.08 0.54 20.71
C THR A 166 39.05 -0.10 19.31
N LYS A 167 40.17 -0.06 18.58
CA LYS A 167 40.28 -0.62 17.22
C LYS A 167 40.07 -2.15 17.20
N GLY A 168 40.44 -2.82 18.29
CA GLY A 168 40.38 -4.27 18.46
C GLY A 168 41.57 -5.01 17.87
N ASN A 169 41.40 -6.32 17.75
CA ASN A 169 42.31 -7.28 17.16
C ASN A 169 41.63 -7.95 15.95
N TRP A 170 42.43 -8.47 15.02
CA TRP A 170 42.00 -9.16 13.80
C TRP A 170 43.09 -10.11 13.27
N ASP A 171 44.00 -10.50 14.14
CA ASP A 171 45.23 -11.25 13.86
C ASP A 171 45.02 -12.76 13.74
N ARG A 172 43.94 -13.29 14.31
CA ARG A 172 43.67 -14.73 14.39
C ARG A 172 42.46 -15.16 13.56
N THR A 173 42.52 -16.39 13.05
CA THR A 173 41.40 -17.00 12.32
C THR A 173 40.36 -17.60 13.27
N ALA A 174 39.13 -17.80 12.79
CA ALA A 174 38.07 -18.45 13.56
C ALA A 174 38.50 -19.83 14.05
N GLY A 175 39.16 -20.64 13.20
CA GLY A 175 39.67 -21.96 13.57
C GLY A 175 40.72 -21.93 14.69
N GLN A 176 41.62 -20.93 14.67
CA GLN A 176 42.61 -20.73 15.74
C GLN A 176 41.92 -20.36 17.06
N LEU A 177 40.98 -19.41 17.02
CA LEU A 177 40.22 -19.00 18.19
C LEU A 177 39.41 -20.16 18.79
N ILE A 178 38.71 -20.95 17.97
CA ILE A 178 37.95 -22.12 18.41
C ILE A 178 38.87 -23.15 19.07
N GLN A 179 40.04 -23.42 18.49
CA GLN A 179 41.01 -24.36 19.05
C GLN A 179 41.55 -23.90 20.41
N GLU A 180 41.84 -22.60 20.56
CA GLU A 180 42.31 -22.02 21.81
C GLU A 180 41.19 -21.99 22.88
N LEU A 181 39.96 -21.63 22.49
CA LEU A 181 38.78 -21.66 23.37
C LEU A 181 38.50 -23.07 23.89
N ASN A 182 38.61 -24.10 23.06
CA ASN A 182 38.43 -25.49 23.50
C ASN A 182 39.51 -25.97 24.47
N ARG A 183 40.65 -25.27 24.56
CA ARG A 183 41.78 -25.60 25.44
C ARG A 183 41.89 -24.69 26.66
N CYS A 184 41.08 -23.62 26.76
CA CYS A 184 41.23 -22.60 27.79
C CYS A 184 40.62 -22.98 29.16
N ASN A 185 40.03 -24.18 29.29
CA ASN A 185 39.43 -24.66 30.54
C ASN A 185 38.44 -23.67 31.20
N GLY A 186 37.73 -22.87 30.39
CA GLY A 186 36.77 -21.87 30.85
C GLY A 186 37.31 -20.44 30.94
N ASP A 187 38.62 -20.23 30.77
CA ASP A 187 39.23 -18.90 30.80
C ASP A 187 39.23 -18.26 29.40
N ILE A 188 38.14 -17.56 29.08
CA ILE A 188 38.00 -16.82 27.81
C ILE A 188 38.98 -15.66 27.72
N GLY A 189 39.35 -15.04 28.85
CA GLY A 189 40.30 -13.92 28.91
C GLY A 189 41.69 -14.32 28.40
N ALA A 190 42.13 -15.54 28.70
CA ALA A 190 43.36 -16.10 28.17
C ALA A 190 43.40 -16.20 26.63
N VAL A 191 42.23 -16.27 25.98
CA VAL A 191 42.12 -16.35 24.52
C VAL A 191 41.91 -14.99 23.90
N VAL A 192 40.80 -14.30 24.21
CA VAL A 192 40.43 -13.04 23.52
C VAL A 192 40.96 -11.78 24.23
N GLY A 193 41.64 -11.94 25.36
CA GLY A 193 42.13 -10.87 26.21
C GLY A 193 41.12 -10.46 27.28
N ASP A 194 41.64 -9.94 28.40
CA ASP A 194 40.81 -9.42 29.48
C ASP A 194 39.97 -8.23 29.01
N TYR A 195 38.73 -8.19 29.47
CA TYR A 195 37.77 -7.13 29.15
C TYR A 195 37.26 -6.46 30.42
N ASN A 196 36.80 -5.22 30.29
CA ASN A 196 36.17 -4.52 31.42
C ASN A 196 34.76 -5.11 31.66
N PRO A 197 34.48 -5.68 32.85
CA PRO A 197 33.17 -6.26 33.17
C PRO A 197 32.00 -5.28 33.08
N ASP A 198 32.22 -3.97 33.16
CA ASP A 198 31.17 -2.96 33.00
C ASP A 198 30.86 -2.65 31.52
N ALA A 199 31.84 -2.85 30.65
CA ALA A 199 31.75 -2.55 29.22
C ALA A 199 31.31 -3.77 28.38
N GLY A 200 31.73 -4.97 28.80
CA GLY A 200 31.66 -6.20 28.01
C GLY A 200 32.67 -6.22 26.87
N ALA A 201 32.42 -7.06 25.87
CA ALA A 201 33.25 -7.17 24.67
C ALA A 201 32.42 -7.06 23.38
N TRP A 202 33.12 -6.88 22.27
CA TRP A 202 32.53 -6.75 20.94
C TRP A 202 33.22 -7.68 19.94
N ILE A 203 32.47 -8.07 18.93
CA ILE A 203 32.94 -8.92 17.83
C ILE A 203 32.33 -8.43 16.52
N ARG A 204 33.11 -8.48 15.44
CA ARG A 204 32.61 -8.25 14.08
C ARG A 204 31.98 -9.54 13.59
N PHE A 205 30.99 -9.42 12.70
CA PHE A 205 30.24 -10.57 12.18
C PHE A 205 30.65 -10.95 10.76
N ASN A 206 31.31 -10.04 10.02
CA ASN A 206 31.88 -10.35 8.71
C ASN A 206 33.40 -10.57 8.82
N PRO A 207 33.96 -11.48 8.01
CA PRO A 207 35.39 -11.79 8.00
C PRO A 207 36.23 -10.61 7.50
N LEU A 208 37.46 -10.52 8.01
CA LEU A 208 38.43 -9.49 7.65
C LEU A 208 39.63 -10.05 6.86
N ASP A 209 40.37 -9.17 6.20
CA ASP A 209 41.58 -9.50 5.43
C ASP A 209 42.85 -9.68 6.28
N GLY A 210 42.77 -9.41 7.59
CA GLY A 210 43.89 -9.49 8.52
C GLY A 210 44.81 -8.26 8.54
N ASN A 211 44.58 -7.24 7.69
CA ASN A 211 45.44 -6.06 7.61
C ASN A 211 44.92 -4.89 8.47
N ASP A 212 43.63 -4.56 8.35
CA ASP A 212 42.97 -3.49 9.08
C ASP A 212 41.49 -3.85 9.32
N CYS A 213 40.73 -2.98 9.97
CA CYS A 213 39.40 -3.28 10.48
C CYS A 213 38.30 -2.38 9.89
N LYS A 214 38.55 -1.77 8.73
CA LYS A 214 37.62 -0.86 8.04
C LYS A 214 36.69 -1.65 7.11
N ASN A 215 35.70 -0.96 6.54
CA ASN A 215 34.80 -1.55 5.54
C ASN A 215 35.55 -2.14 4.34
N GLU A 216 36.66 -1.54 3.92
CA GLU A 216 37.51 -2.00 2.80
C GLU A 216 38.24 -3.31 3.11
N ASN A 217 38.39 -3.66 4.38
CA ASN A 217 39.07 -4.87 4.84
C ASN A 217 38.12 -6.03 5.06
N VAL A 218 36.82 -5.85 4.83
CA VAL A 218 35.84 -6.94 4.89
C VAL A 218 36.01 -7.79 3.64
N THR A 219 36.30 -9.09 3.83
CA THR A 219 36.56 -10.02 2.72
C THR A 219 35.30 -10.61 2.12
N ASP A 220 34.22 -10.66 2.90
CA ASP A 220 32.95 -11.24 2.47
C ASP A 220 31.76 -10.51 3.14
N PHE A 221 30.73 -10.20 2.35
CA PHE A 221 29.57 -9.41 2.75
C PHE A 221 28.38 -10.30 3.11
N ARG A 222 28.63 -11.29 3.98
CA ARG A 222 27.63 -12.31 4.32
C ARG A 222 26.52 -11.82 5.23
N TYR A 223 26.79 -10.88 6.14
CA TYR A 223 25.82 -10.51 7.16
C TYR A 223 25.65 -9.02 7.38
N ALA A 224 24.50 -8.64 7.92
CA ALA A 224 24.21 -7.31 8.44
C ALA A 224 23.64 -7.38 9.87
N LEU A 225 23.88 -6.32 10.63
CA LEU A 225 23.36 -6.19 11.98
C LEU A 225 21.99 -5.51 11.97
N VAL A 226 21.01 -6.15 12.60
CA VAL A 226 19.70 -5.62 12.91
C VAL A 226 19.58 -5.54 14.43
N GLU A 227 19.48 -4.33 14.97
CA GLU A 227 19.32 -4.10 16.41
C GLU A 227 18.39 -2.92 16.68
N SER A 228 17.72 -2.94 17.84
CA SER A 228 16.92 -1.82 18.33
C SER A 228 17.17 -1.61 19.82
N ASP A 229 17.55 -0.40 20.22
CA ASP A 229 17.63 0.01 21.63
C ASP A 229 16.33 0.71 22.11
N ALA A 230 15.37 0.94 21.21
CA ALA A 230 14.18 1.75 21.44
C ALA A 230 12.92 0.93 21.75
N MET A 231 13.05 -0.39 21.86
CA MET A 231 11.93 -1.33 21.99
C MET A 231 12.17 -2.28 23.17
N ASP A 232 11.10 -2.89 23.66
CA ASP A 232 11.20 -3.97 24.64
C ASP A 232 11.87 -5.22 24.01
N LEU A 233 12.55 -6.03 24.83
CA LEU A 233 13.28 -7.21 24.38
C LEU A 233 12.36 -8.31 23.85
N ALA A 234 11.20 -8.53 24.48
CA ALA A 234 10.25 -9.54 24.06
C ALA A 234 9.59 -9.15 22.73
N GLN A 235 9.28 -7.86 22.57
CA GLN A 235 8.80 -7.32 21.29
C GLN A 235 9.84 -7.41 20.17
N GLN A 236 11.11 -7.11 20.46
CA GLN A 236 12.20 -7.27 19.49
C GLN A 236 12.30 -8.73 19.02
N ASN A 237 12.30 -9.69 19.95
CA ASN A 237 12.40 -11.11 19.64
C ASN A 237 11.22 -11.61 18.80
N ALA A 238 9.99 -11.22 19.18
CA ALA A 238 8.80 -11.57 18.43
C ALA A 238 8.85 -11.02 17.00
N MET A 239 9.19 -9.75 16.82
CA MET A 239 9.28 -9.15 15.48
C MET A 239 10.35 -9.81 14.60
N ILE A 240 11.52 -10.14 15.16
CA ILE A 240 12.59 -10.81 14.40
C ILE A 240 12.11 -12.16 13.86
N ARG A 241 11.30 -12.89 14.65
CA ARG A 241 10.81 -14.22 14.31
C ARG A 241 9.59 -14.18 13.39
N GLU A 242 8.65 -13.27 13.61
CA GLU A 242 7.49 -13.11 12.72
C GLU A 242 7.85 -12.56 11.35
N LEU A 243 8.88 -11.72 11.26
CA LEU A 243 9.45 -11.31 9.96
C LEU A 243 10.22 -12.42 9.25
N GLU A 244 10.33 -13.61 9.88
CA GLU A 244 11.13 -14.75 9.41
C GLU A 244 12.53 -14.35 8.92
N LEU A 245 13.13 -13.31 9.56
CA LEU A 245 14.42 -12.76 9.13
C LEU A 245 15.45 -13.90 9.10
N PRO A 246 16.27 -14.03 8.03
CA PRO A 246 17.24 -15.12 7.92
C PRO A 246 18.41 -14.85 8.85
N VAL A 247 18.24 -15.13 10.14
CA VAL A 247 19.17 -14.74 11.21
C VAL A 247 20.12 -15.90 11.48
N ALA A 248 21.40 -15.67 11.19
CA ALA A 248 22.45 -16.62 11.49
C ALA A 248 22.69 -16.72 13.00
N ALA A 249 22.78 -15.59 13.70
CA ALA A 249 22.99 -15.56 15.15
C ALA A 249 22.19 -14.43 15.81
N LEU A 250 21.51 -14.75 16.93
CA LEU A 250 20.78 -13.79 17.74
C LEU A 250 21.46 -13.65 19.11
N VAL A 251 22.04 -12.48 19.41
CA VAL A 251 22.83 -12.26 20.63
C VAL A 251 22.16 -11.25 21.55
N PHE A 252 22.06 -11.58 22.84
CA PHE A 252 21.59 -10.63 23.85
C PHE A 252 22.72 -9.68 24.27
N SER A 253 22.49 -8.36 24.19
CA SER A 253 23.53 -7.35 24.42
C SER A 253 23.95 -7.16 25.88
N GLY A 254 23.33 -7.88 26.81
CA GLY A 254 23.49 -7.68 28.25
C GLY A 254 22.75 -6.45 28.79
N LYS A 255 21.89 -5.80 27.99
CA LYS A 255 21.10 -4.64 28.42
C LYS A 255 19.66 -4.65 27.89
N LYS A 256 19.40 -3.95 26.79
CA LYS A 256 18.04 -3.68 26.24
C LYS A 256 17.91 -3.99 24.75
N SER A 257 18.93 -4.59 24.14
CA SER A 257 18.98 -4.85 22.71
C SER A 257 19.28 -6.31 22.40
N LEU A 258 18.63 -6.80 21.36
CA LEU A 258 19.01 -7.99 20.63
C LEU A 258 19.82 -7.58 19.40
N HIS A 259 20.94 -8.29 19.20
CA HIS A 259 21.77 -8.17 18.02
C HIS A 259 21.43 -9.35 17.11
N ALA A 260 20.59 -9.12 16.11
CA ALA A 260 20.29 -10.09 15.07
C ALA A 260 21.30 -9.94 13.93
N ILE A 261 22.09 -10.99 13.70
CA ILE A 261 23.02 -11.08 12.57
C ILE A 261 22.30 -11.76 11.41
N VAL A 262 21.85 -10.96 10.45
CA VAL A 262 20.99 -11.39 9.33
C VAL A 262 21.84 -11.71 8.11
N ARG A 263 21.56 -12.84 7.44
CA ARG A 263 22.17 -13.27 6.18
C ARG A 263 21.79 -12.30 5.07
N ILE A 264 22.79 -11.77 4.39
CA ILE A 264 22.67 -10.89 3.24
C ILE A 264 23.28 -11.55 2.00
N GLU A 265 24.39 -12.28 2.15
CA GLU A 265 24.99 -13.09 1.08
C GLU A 265 25.25 -12.28 -0.21
N ALA A 266 25.75 -11.05 -0.06
CA ALA A 266 26.02 -10.17 -1.19
C ALA A 266 27.38 -10.48 -1.84
N ALA A 267 27.43 -10.46 -3.17
CA ALA A 267 28.67 -10.70 -3.91
C ALA A 267 29.65 -9.51 -3.85
N ASP A 268 29.13 -8.29 -3.68
CA ASP A 268 29.93 -7.07 -3.56
C ASP A 268 29.29 -6.01 -2.65
N TYR A 269 30.03 -4.93 -2.40
CA TYR A 269 29.59 -3.85 -1.53
C TYR A 269 28.35 -3.08 -2.06
N LYS A 270 28.18 -2.99 -3.39
CA LYS A 270 27.05 -2.29 -3.99
C LYS A 270 25.77 -3.08 -3.75
N GLU A 271 25.83 -4.38 -4.00
CA GLU A 271 24.74 -5.31 -3.71
C GLU A 271 24.43 -5.37 -2.21
N TYR A 272 25.46 -5.43 -1.37
CA TYR A 272 25.32 -5.40 0.09
C TYR A 272 24.49 -4.19 0.53
N ARG A 273 24.83 -3.00 0.01
CA ARG A 273 24.10 -1.77 0.35
C ARG A 273 22.64 -1.84 -0.08
N GLN A 274 22.35 -2.35 -1.27
CA GLN A 274 20.98 -2.48 -1.78
C GLN A 274 20.15 -3.45 -0.92
N ARG A 275 20.70 -4.64 -0.63
CA ARG A 275 20.05 -5.66 0.21
C ARG A 275 19.81 -5.14 1.64
N VAL A 276 20.80 -4.49 2.25
CA VAL A 276 20.65 -3.89 3.60
C VAL A 276 19.63 -2.75 3.62
N GLU A 277 19.60 -1.89 2.59
CA GLU A 277 18.57 -0.85 2.49
C GLU A 277 17.16 -1.45 2.38
N TYR A 278 16.99 -2.52 1.61
CA TYR A 278 15.73 -3.27 1.49
C TYR A 278 15.32 -3.92 2.83
N LEU A 279 16.22 -4.65 3.48
CA LEU A 279 16.01 -5.25 4.81
C LEU A 279 15.54 -4.22 5.85
N TYR A 280 16.24 -3.08 5.91
CA TYR A 280 15.93 -2.02 6.87
C TYR A 280 14.57 -1.37 6.57
N ASN A 281 14.20 -1.25 5.30
CA ASN A 281 12.90 -0.72 4.90
C ASN A 281 11.77 -1.64 5.38
N ILE A 282 11.88 -2.95 5.15
CA ILE A 282 10.90 -3.95 5.62
C ILE A 282 10.80 -3.91 7.14
N CYS A 283 11.92 -3.99 7.85
CA CYS A 283 11.95 -3.92 9.32
C CYS A 283 11.25 -2.65 9.83
N LYS A 284 11.56 -1.48 9.25
CA LYS A 284 10.98 -0.20 9.66
C LYS A 284 9.48 -0.13 9.39
N LYS A 285 9.02 -0.58 8.22
CA LYS A 285 7.59 -0.63 7.86
C LYS A 285 6.81 -1.51 8.84
N ASN A 286 7.36 -2.67 9.17
CA ASN A 286 6.80 -3.62 10.15
C ASN A 286 6.94 -3.19 11.61
N GLY A 287 7.54 -2.02 11.89
CA GLY A 287 7.55 -1.40 13.21
C GLY A 287 8.82 -1.57 14.03
N LEU A 288 9.83 -2.27 13.50
CA LEU A 288 11.12 -2.43 14.15
C LEU A 288 11.93 -1.12 14.04
N LYS A 289 12.17 -0.46 15.18
CA LYS A 289 12.89 0.82 15.25
C LYS A 289 14.41 0.61 15.19
N LEU A 290 14.95 0.55 13.99
CA LEU A 290 16.39 0.30 13.76
C LEU A 290 17.26 1.55 13.94
N ASP A 291 18.49 1.35 14.42
CA ASP A 291 19.54 2.38 14.36
C ASP A 291 20.19 2.38 12.97
N THR A 292 19.96 3.45 12.21
CA THR A 292 20.47 3.62 10.84
C THR A 292 21.99 3.69 10.74
N GLN A 293 22.72 3.85 11.85
CA GLN A 293 24.19 3.87 11.87
C GLN A 293 24.82 2.46 11.71
N ASN A 294 24.02 1.40 11.82
CA ASN A 294 24.48 0.01 11.81
C ASN A 294 24.57 -0.65 10.42
N LYS A 295 24.34 0.11 9.34
CA LYS A 295 24.39 -0.38 7.94
C LYS A 295 25.79 -0.75 7.44
N ASN A 296 26.83 -0.57 8.25
CA ASN A 296 28.22 -0.76 7.83
C ASN A 296 28.65 -2.23 7.95
N PRO A 297 29.32 -2.81 6.94
CA PRO A 297 29.69 -4.24 6.96
C PRO A 297 30.76 -4.59 8.00
N SER A 298 31.59 -3.63 8.43
CA SER A 298 32.61 -3.83 9.49
C SER A 298 32.10 -3.52 10.91
N ARG A 299 30.77 -3.38 11.09
CA ARG A 299 30.17 -2.97 12.36
C ARG A 299 30.43 -3.98 13.47
N LEU A 300 30.53 -3.47 14.70
CA LEU A 300 30.70 -4.28 15.90
C LEU A 300 29.34 -4.71 16.43
N SER A 301 29.20 -6.01 16.66
CA SER A 301 28.14 -6.62 17.47
C SER A 301 28.65 -6.92 18.89
N ARG A 302 27.76 -7.26 19.82
CA ARG A 302 28.16 -7.76 21.14
C ARG A 302 28.67 -9.19 21.04
N MET A 303 29.74 -9.47 21.77
CA MET A 303 30.33 -10.79 21.81
C MET A 303 29.57 -11.65 22.84
N PRO A 304 29.09 -12.85 22.47
CA PRO A 304 28.55 -13.78 23.45
C PRO A 304 29.68 -14.42 24.28
N GLY A 305 29.36 -14.94 25.46
CA GLY A 305 30.33 -15.57 26.36
C GLY A 305 31.04 -14.61 27.33
N VAL A 306 30.56 -13.37 27.48
CA VAL A 306 31.15 -12.39 28.41
C VAL A 306 30.10 -11.72 29.30
N ILE A 307 30.55 -11.10 30.39
CA ILE A 307 29.68 -10.39 31.32
C ILE A 307 29.77 -8.88 31.09
N ARG A 308 28.63 -8.20 31.13
CA ARG A 308 28.51 -6.75 31.04
C ARG A 308 27.61 -6.22 32.15
N ASN A 309 28.17 -5.40 33.03
CA ASN A 309 27.49 -4.77 34.16
C ASN A 309 26.68 -5.80 34.97
N GLY A 310 27.30 -6.95 35.28
CA GLY A 310 26.68 -8.06 36.01
C GLY A 310 25.68 -8.92 35.21
N LYS A 311 25.42 -8.61 33.93
CA LYS A 311 24.54 -9.39 33.05
C LYS A 311 25.32 -10.20 32.03
N LYS A 312 24.82 -11.38 31.67
CA LYS A 312 25.43 -12.26 30.66
C LYS A 312 25.16 -11.70 29.25
N GLN A 313 26.18 -11.64 28.41
CA GLN A 313 26.03 -11.53 26.95
C GLN A 313 26.06 -12.95 26.41
N PHE A 314 24.94 -13.45 25.91
CA PHE A 314 24.79 -14.85 25.52
C PHE A 314 24.10 -14.98 24.17
N LEU A 315 24.32 -16.14 23.55
CA LEU A 315 23.68 -16.50 22.30
C LEU A 315 22.27 -16.99 22.59
N VAL A 316 21.27 -16.26 22.09
CA VAL A 316 19.85 -16.60 22.29
C VAL A 316 19.44 -17.74 21.37
N ASP A 317 19.81 -17.64 20.09
CA ASP A 317 19.47 -18.65 19.09
C ASP A 317 20.39 -18.54 17.86
N THR A 318 20.37 -19.56 17.01
CA THR A 318 21.14 -19.63 15.75
C THR A 318 20.30 -20.21 14.63
N ASN A 319 20.48 -19.71 13.40
CA ASN A 319 19.80 -20.18 12.19
C ASN A 319 18.27 -20.21 12.37
N ILE A 320 17.70 -19.04 12.66
CA ILE A 320 16.25 -18.84 12.79
C ILE A 320 15.72 -18.04 11.60
N GLY A 321 14.45 -18.22 11.26
CA GLY A 321 13.83 -17.64 10.07
C GLY A 321 14.14 -18.44 8.81
N LYS A 322 14.11 -17.79 7.64
CA LYS A 322 14.44 -18.41 6.36
C LYS A 322 15.91 -18.81 6.25
N GLU A 323 16.22 -19.78 5.38
CA GLU A 323 17.57 -20.35 5.27
C GLU A 323 18.54 -19.40 4.55
N SER A 324 18.04 -18.63 3.57
CA SER A 324 18.84 -17.73 2.73
C SER A 324 18.20 -16.35 2.55
N TRP A 325 18.98 -15.40 2.01
CA TRP A 325 18.45 -14.10 1.63
C TRP A 325 17.36 -14.21 0.54
N GLU A 326 17.56 -15.08 -0.45
CA GLU A 326 16.68 -15.24 -1.60
C GLU A 326 15.31 -15.80 -1.19
N GLU A 327 15.30 -16.85 -0.37
CA GLU A 327 14.06 -17.44 0.15
C GLU A 327 13.26 -16.43 0.98
N TRP A 328 13.96 -15.59 1.75
CA TRP A 328 13.31 -14.54 2.52
C TRP A 328 12.66 -13.46 1.64
N VAL A 329 13.33 -13.03 0.57
CA VAL A 329 12.77 -12.06 -0.37
C VAL A 329 11.54 -12.64 -1.08
N GLU A 330 11.64 -13.87 -1.59
CA GLU A 330 10.50 -14.55 -2.25
C GLU A 330 9.31 -14.69 -1.29
N TRP A 331 9.57 -15.04 -0.03
CA TRP A 331 8.51 -15.12 0.97
C TRP A 331 7.87 -13.77 1.24
N ILE A 332 8.65 -12.70 1.46
CA ILE A 332 8.12 -11.35 1.63
C ILE A 332 7.26 -10.94 0.43
N GLU A 333 7.72 -11.21 -0.80
CA GLU A 333 6.96 -10.87 -2.01
C GLU A 333 5.69 -11.70 -2.14
N SER A 334 5.71 -13.00 -1.79
CA SER A 334 4.55 -13.89 -1.86
C SER A 334 3.48 -13.57 -0.81
N VAL A 335 3.87 -13.14 0.40
CA VAL A 335 2.92 -12.75 1.45
C VAL A 335 2.22 -11.44 1.11
N ASN A 336 2.79 -10.65 0.20
CA ASN A 336 2.18 -9.44 -0.34
C ASN A 336 1.57 -9.66 -1.75
N ASP A 337 1.39 -10.92 -2.19
CA ASP A 337 0.70 -11.22 -3.45
C ASP A 337 -0.82 -11.06 -3.27
N ASP A 338 -1.29 -9.82 -3.29
CA ASP A 338 -2.72 -9.42 -3.19
C ASP A 338 -3.50 -9.70 -4.49
N LEU A 339 -3.14 -10.75 -5.24
CA LEU A 339 -3.87 -11.15 -6.44
C LEU A 339 -5.15 -11.92 -6.07
N PRO A 340 -6.28 -11.66 -6.76
CA PRO A 340 -7.52 -12.37 -6.51
C PRO A 340 -7.39 -13.86 -6.86
N ASP A 341 -8.06 -14.71 -6.08
CA ASP A 341 -8.13 -16.14 -6.36
C ASP A 341 -8.74 -16.42 -7.75
N PRO A 342 -8.26 -17.45 -8.47
CA PRO A 342 -8.84 -17.82 -9.75
C PRO A 342 -10.32 -18.20 -9.62
N GLU A 343 -11.19 -17.48 -10.33
CA GLU A 343 -12.63 -17.77 -10.38
C GLU A 343 -12.96 -18.93 -11.35
N SER A 344 -13.83 -19.85 -10.93
CA SER A 344 -14.31 -20.95 -11.78
C SER A 344 -15.49 -20.50 -12.64
N LEU A 345 -15.34 -20.52 -13.97
CA LEU A 345 -16.43 -20.19 -14.90
C LEU A 345 -17.67 -21.09 -14.71
N GLN A 346 -17.49 -22.33 -14.25
CA GLN A 346 -18.60 -23.24 -13.96
C GLN A 346 -19.51 -22.70 -12.85
N SER A 347 -18.94 -21.99 -11.87
CA SER A 347 -19.70 -21.47 -10.72
C SER A 347 -20.63 -20.31 -11.07
N VAL A 348 -20.39 -19.62 -12.19
CA VAL A 348 -21.12 -18.42 -12.61
C VAL A 348 -21.86 -18.57 -13.94
N TRP A 349 -21.78 -19.74 -14.60
CA TRP A 349 -22.31 -19.93 -15.95
C TRP A 349 -23.82 -19.66 -16.08
N ASP A 350 -24.60 -20.14 -15.11
CA ASP A 350 -26.06 -19.98 -15.09
C ASP A 350 -26.50 -18.69 -14.38
N ASN A 351 -25.58 -17.95 -13.75
CA ASN A 351 -25.83 -16.70 -13.04
C ASN A 351 -24.67 -15.72 -13.23
N LEU A 352 -24.53 -15.20 -14.45
CA LEU A 352 -23.48 -14.27 -14.80
C LEU A 352 -23.64 -12.94 -14.03
N PRO A 353 -22.55 -12.33 -13.57
CA PRO A 353 -22.60 -11.03 -12.90
C PRO A 353 -23.15 -9.95 -13.85
N GLU A 354 -23.86 -8.99 -13.28
CA GLU A 354 -24.36 -7.84 -14.04
C GLU A 354 -23.20 -6.98 -14.56
N LEU A 355 -23.33 -6.49 -15.78
CA LEU A 355 -22.35 -5.57 -16.35
C LEU A 355 -22.40 -4.23 -15.61
N SER A 356 -21.22 -3.63 -15.39
CA SER A 356 -21.10 -2.30 -14.79
C SER A 356 -22.01 -1.28 -15.50
N PRO A 357 -22.75 -0.43 -14.75
CA PRO A 357 -23.65 0.56 -15.34
C PRO A 357 -22.95 1.48 -16.35
N CYS A 358 -23.63 1.82 -17.44
CA CYS A 358 -23.13 2.79 -18.41
C CYS A 358 -23.08 4.19 -17.79
N LEU A 359 -21.91 4.84 -17.84
CA LEU A 359 -21.75 6.26 -17.52
C LEU A 359 -22.11 7.12 -18.73
N ILE A 360 -21.65 6.72 -19.92
CA ILE A 360 -22.02 7.31 -21.21
C ILE A 360 -22.57 6.17 -22.06
N ASP A 361 -23.84 6.27 -22.43
CA ASP A 361 -24.56 5.20 -23.10
C ASP A 361 -23.88 4.80 -24.42
N GLY A 362 -23.54 3.50 -24.54
CA GLY A 362 -22.82 2.95 -25.69
C GLY A 362 -21.34 3.32 -25.81
N VAL A 363 -20.78 4.10 -24.87
CA VAL A 363 -19.39 4.60 -24.95
C VAL A 363 -18.55 4.18 -23.75
N LEU A 364 -19.00 4.43 -22.51
CA LEU A 364 -18.18 4.26 -21.31
C LEU A 364 -19.00 3.72 -20.15
N ARG A 365 -18.48 2.70 -19.46
CA ARG A 365 -19.05 2.14 -18.22
C ARG A 365 -18.36 2.69 -16.98
N LYS A 366 -19.01 2.61 -15.81
CA LYS A 366 -18.36 2.86 -14.52
C LYS A 366 -17.22 1.85 -14.31
N GLY A 367 -16.12 2.31 -13.73
CA GLY A 367 -14.90 1.50 -13.53
C GLY A 367 -14.02 1.34 -14.77
N HIS A 368 -14.37 1.96 -15.90
CA HIS A 368 -13.58 1.88 -17.14
C HIS A 368 -12.84 3.19 -17.41
N LYS A 369 -11.84 3.12 -18.30
CA LYS A 369 -11.01 4.25 -18.70
C LYS A 369 -11.31 4.72 -20.13
N MET A 370 -11.34 6.04 -20.32
CA MET A 370 -11.56 6.68 -21.62
C MET A 370 -10.45 7.66 -21.96
N LEU A 371 -9.89 7.54 -23.17
CA LEU A 371 -8.93 8.49 -23.72
C LEU A 371 -9.61 9.40 -24.76
N ILE A 372 -9.44 10.71 -24.60
CA ILE A 372 -9.79 11.74 -25.60
C ILE A 372 -8.51 12.22 -26.30
N ALA A 373 -8.31 11.80 -27.54
CA ALA A 373 -7.18 12.21 -28.36
C ALA A 373 -7.57 13.33 -29.34
N GLY A 374 -6.65 14.24 -29.64
CA GLY A 374 -6.88 15.29 -30.63
C GLY A 374 -5.72 16.27 -30.78
N PRO A 375 -5.69 17.08 -31.86
CA PRO A 375 -4.63 18.04 -32.07
C PRO A 375 -4.58 19.12 -30.98
N SER A 376 -3.46 19.84 -30.91
CA SER A 376 -3.35 20.98 -30.01
C SER A 376 -4.42 22.02 -30.36
N LYS A 377 -5.04 22.62 -29.33
CA LYS A 377 -6.13 23.61 -29.47
C LYS A 377 -7.42 23.12 -30.13
N ALA A 378 -7.62 21.81 -30.31
CA ALA A 378 -8.86 21.22 -30.86
C ALA A 378 -10.09 21.27 -29.93
N GLY A 379 -10.06 22.07 -28.86
CA GLY A 379 -11.20 22.18 -27.92
C GLY A 379 -11.33 21.06 -26.86
N LYS A 380 -10.38 20.13 -26.74
CA LYS A 380 -10.44 19.00 -25.77
C LYS A 380 -10.82 19.41 -24.34
N SER A 381 -10.24 20.48 -23.81
CA SER A 381 -10.58 20.94 -22.45
C SER A 381 -12.02 21.43 -22.35
N PHE A 382 -12.54 22.12 -23.36
CA PHE A 382 -13.95 22.53 -23.37
C PHE A 382 -14.87 21.32 -23.49
N LEU A 383 -14.51 20.35 -24.32
CA LEU A 383 -15.26 19.10 -24.48
C LEU A 383 -15.32 18.30 -23.16
N GLN A 384 -14.22 18.23 -22.42
CA GLN A 384 -14.17 17.58 -21.11
C GLN A 384 -14.96 18.34 -20.04
N ILE A 385 -14.92 19.67 -20.05
CA ILE A 385 -15.74 20.51 -19.17
C ILE A 385 -17.24 20.31 -19.46
N GLU A 386 -17.62 20.26 -20.73
CA GLU A 386 -18.98 19.93 -21.16
C GLU A 386 -19.39 18.54 -20.65
N LEU A 387 -18.50 17.54 -20.75
CA LEU A 387 -18.75 16.21 -20.22
C LEU A 387 -18.96 16.19 -18.70
N CYS A 388 -18.15 16.92 -17.91
CA CYS A 388 -18.39 17.09 -16.48
C CYS A 388 -19.79 17.63 -16.20
N ILE A 389 -20.21 18.64 -16.97
CA ILE A 389 -21.52 19.28 -16.82
C ILE A 389 -22.64 18.31 -17.20
N SER A 390 -22.52 17.59 -18.32
CA SER A 390 -23.49 16.59 -18.75
C SER A 390 -23.65 15.44 -17.75
N ILE A 391 -22.57 14.95 -17.14
CA ILE A 391 -22.65 13.92 -16.10
C ILE A 391 -23.26 14.48 -14.82
N ALA A 392 -22.88 15.68 -14.37
CA ALA A 392 -23.43 16.27 -13.16
C ALA A 392 -24.94 16.56 -13.28
N GLU A 393 -25.35 17.06 -14.45
CA GLU A 393 -26.75 17.42 -14.73
C GLU A 393 -27.58 16.24 -15.26
N GLY A 394 -26.96 15.09 -15.59
CA GLY A 394 -27.64 13.93 -16.18
C GLY A 394 -28.21 14.21 -17.58
N LYS A 395 -27.53 15.07 -18.36
CA LYS A 395 -27.97 15.52 -19.69
C LYS A 395 -27.13 14.88 -20.81
N PRO A 396 -27.62 14.89 -22.07
CA PRO A 396 -26.86 14.32 -23.17
C PRO A 396 -25.54 15.05 -23.42
N TRP A 397 -24.50 14.33 -23.83
CA TRP A 397 -23.21 14.84 -24.29
C TRP A 397 -22.93 14.31 -25.69
N LEU A 398 -22.72 15.22 -26.66
CA LEU A 398 -22.59 14.87 -28.09
C LEU A 398 -23.73 13.97 -28.64
N GLY A 399 -24.91 14.01 -28.01
CA GLY A 399 -26.06 13.17 -28.35
C GLY A 399 -26.15 11.85 -27.57
N TRP A 400 -25.10 11.42 -26.87
CA TRP A 400 -25.14 10.25 -25.98
C TRP A 400 -25.74 10.61 -24.63
N LYS A 401 -26.52 9.71 -24.03
CA LYS A 401 -27.08 9.90 -22.70
C LYS A 401 -26.01 9.67 -21.63
N CYS A 402 -25.90 10.58 -20.67
CA CYS A 402 -25.01 10.44 -19.52
C CYS A 402 -25.79 10.08 -18.26
N ALA A 403 -25.23 9.17 -17.46
CA ALA A 403 -25.73 8.89 -16.12
C ALA A 403 -25.43 10.07 -15.19
N ARG A 404 -26.36 10.41 -14.30
CA ARG A 404 -26.15 11.49 -13.32
C ARG A 404 -25.22 11.04 -12.20
N GLY A 405 -24.23 11.85 -11.84
CA GLY A 405 -23.40 11.58 -10.66
C GLY A 405 -22.33 12.64 -10.38
N ARG A 406 -21.60 12.47 -9.28
CA ARG A 406 -20.53 13.39 -8.87
C ARG A 406 -19.29 13.19 -9.72
N VAL A 407 -18.69 14.28 -10.20
CA VAL A 407 -17.50 14.27 -11.05
C VAL A 407 -16.39 15.11 -10.45
N MET A 408 -15.16 14.60 -10.52
CA MET A 408 -13.97 15.37 -10.20
C MET A 408 -13.24 15.78 -11.47
N TYR A 409 -12.94 17.07 -11.64
CA TYR A 409 -12.10 17.59 -12.71
C TYR A 409 -10.74 18.01 -12.17
N VAL A 410 -9.68 17.29 -12.55
CA VAL A 410 -8.30 17.54 -12.15
C VAL A 410 -7.64 18.45 -13.19
N ASN A 411 -7.52 19.73 -12.84
CA ASN A 411 -6.94 20.76 -13.69
C ASN A 411 -5.43 20.88 -13.44
N LEU A 412 -4.61 20.44 -14.39
CA LEU A 412 -3.14 20.46 -14.30
C LEU A 412 -2.48 21.62 -15.06
N GLU A 413 -3.19 22.26 -15.99
CA GLU A 413 -2.59 23.22 -16.94
C GLU A 413 -3.07 24.66 -16.74
N LEU A 414 -4.37 24.88 -16.48
CA LEU A 414 -4.97 26.21 -16.46
C LEU A 414 -4.85 26.85 -15.09
N ASP A 415 -4.78 28.18 -15.03
CA ASP A 415 -4.94 28.86 -13.73
C ASP A 415 -6.38 28.67 -13.24
N ARG A 416 -6.53 28.73 -11.90
CA ARG A 416 -7.81 28.49 -11.24
C ARG A 416 -8.92 29.40 -11.75
N ALA A 417 -8.64 30.69 -11.95
CA ALA A 417 -9.67 31.65 -12.37
C ALA A 417 -10.17 31.31 -13.78
N SER A 418 -9.26 31.11 -14.73
CA SER A 418 -9.60 30.72 -16.10
C SER A 418 -10.40 29.42 -16.15
N CYS A 419 -10.04 28.41 -15.36
CA CYS A 419 -10.78 27.14 -15.30
C CYS A 419 -12.24 27.36 -14.84
N LEU A 420 -12.44 28.09 -13.74
CA LEU A 420 -13.78 28.37 -13.21
C LEU A 420 -14.63 29.19 -14.17
N HIS A 421 -14.03 30.18 -14.86
CA HIS A 421 -14.73 30.95 -15.88
C HIS A 421 -15.18 30.07 -17.05
N ARG A 422 -14.35 29.13 -17.51
CA ARG A 422 -14.73 28.21 -18.60
C ARG A 422 -15.95 27.35 -18.24
N PHE A 423 -16.04 26.84 -17.02
CA PHE A 423 -17.25 26.11 -16.59
C PHE A 423 -18.50 26.97 -16.73
N ARG A 424 -18.43 28.23 -16.27
CA ARG A 424 -19.53 29.18 -16.40
C ARG A 424 -19.86 29.49 -17.87
N ASP A 425 -18.85 29.69 -18.70
CA ASP A 425 -19.01 30.00 -20.11
C ASP A 425 -19.67 28.83 -20.87
N VAL A 426 -19.32 27.59 -20.53
CA VAL A 426 -19.95 26.39 -21.11
C VAL A 426 -21.41 26.27 -20.67
N TYR A 427 -21.74 26.47 -19.38
CA TYR A 427 -23.15 26.53 -18.94
C TYR A 427 -23.96 27.58 -19.71
N ALA A 428 -23.38 28.77 -19.90
CA ALA A 428 -24.02 29.86 -20.63
C ALA A 428 -24.23 29.50 -22.11
N ALA A 429 -23.23 28.90 -22.76
CA ALA A 429 -23.31 28.47 -24.15
C ALA A 429 -24.34 27.35 -24.38
N LEU A 430 -24.44 26.39 -23.44
CA LEU A 430 -25.45 25.32 -23.47
C LEU A 430 -26.87 25.83 -23.17
N GLY A 431 -27.01 27.03 -22.58
CA GLY A 431 -28.29 27.55 -22.11
C GLY A 431 -28.86 26.75 -20.93
N TRP A 432 -28.02 26.04 -20.19
CA TRP A 432 -28.44 25.17 -19.09
C TRP A 432 -28.43 25.94 -17.77
N LYS A 433 -29.46 25.73 -16.96
CA LYS A 433 -29.45 26.15 -15.57
C LYS A 433 -28.57 25.18 -14.77
N PRO A 434 -27.70 25.69 -13.89
CA PRO A 434 -26.88 24.86 -13.02
C PRO A 434 -27.71 24.34 -11.84
N GLU A 435 -28.36 23.19 -12.00
CA GLU A 435 -29.20 22.60 -10.96
C GLU A 435 -28.39 21.66 -10.03
N HIS A 436 -27.26 21.14 -10.52
CA HIS A 436 -26.43 20.14 -9.83
C HIS A 436 -24.94 20.52 -9.77
N LEU A 437 -24.63 21.81 -9.64
CA LEU A 437 -23.23 22.29 -9.51
C LEU A 437 -22.46 21.69 -8.33
N ASP A 438 -23.16 21.33 -7.26
CA ASP A 438 -22.59 20.68 -6.06
C ASP A 438 -22.03 19.27 -6.35
N SER A 439 -22.39 18.70 -7.51
CA SER A 439 -21.87 17.43 -8.02
C SER A 439 -20.58 17.60 -8.84
N ILE A 440 -20.07 18.82 -9.03
CA ILE A 440 -18.81 19.07 -9.75
C ILE A 440 -17.74 19.58 -8.75
N ASP A 441 -16.69 18.79 -8.55
CA ASP A 441 -15.52 19.18 -7.77
C ASP A 441 -14.32 19.45 -8.68
N ILE A 442 -13.66 20.61 -8.53
CA ILE A 442 -12.49 20.98 -9.35
C ILE A 442 -11.22 20.98 -8.50
N TRP A 443 -10.27 20.13 -8.86
CA TRP A 443 -8.97 20.04 -8.19
C TRP A 443 -7.88 20.73 -9.02
N ASN A 444 -7.50 21.95 -8.59
CA ASN A 444 -6.51 22.77 -9.29
C ASN A 444 -5.07 22.42 -8.85
N LEU A 445 -4.30 21.83 -9.75
CA LEU A 445 -2.94 21.32 -9.52
C LEU A 445 -1.87 22.00 -10.38
N ARG A 446 -2.20 23.05 -11.14
CA ARG A 446 -1.22 23.84 -11.89
C ARG A 446 -0.08 24.32 -10.97
N GLY A 447 1.16 23.99 -11.35
CA GLY A 447 2.37 24.32 -10.58
C GLY A 447 2.61 23.45 -9.34
N LYS A 448 1.76 22.44 -9.11
CA LYS A 448 1.86 21.45 -8.03
C LYS A 448 1.73 20.02 -8.56
N SER A 449 1.94 19.82 -9.87
CA SER A 449 1.85 18.52 -10.51
C SER A 449 2.94 17.61 -9.98
N VAL A 450 2.54 16.41 -9.58
CA VAL A 450 3.46 15.32 -9.24
C VAL A 450 3.28 14.20 -10.26
N PRO A 451 4.29 13.35 -10.43
CA PRO A 451 4.19 12.09 -11.18
C PRO A 451 2.93 11.28 -10.84
N MET A 452 2.41 10.52 -11.81
CA MET A 452 1.13 9.81 -11.64
C MET A 452 1.16 8.75 -10.55
N ASP A 453 2.26 8.01 -10.41
CA ASP A 453 2.52 7.06 -9.30
C ASP A 453 2.33 7.70 -7.92
N LYS A 454 2.69 8.98 -7.77
CA LYS A 454 2.49 9.76 -6.54
C LYS A 454 1.14 10.46 -6.46
N LEU A 455 0.50 10.70 -7.60
CA LEU A 455 -0.80 11.36 -7.69
C LEU A 455 -1.94 10.38 -7.40
N ALA A 456 -1.88 9.17 -7.96
CA ALA A 456 -2.96 8.17 -7.88
C ALA A 456 -3.36 7.84 -6.43
N PRO A 457 -2.43 7.53 -5.48
CA PRO A 457 -2.82 7.29 -4.08
C PRO A 457 -3.47 8.51 -3.41
N LYS A 458 -2.95 9.72 -3.72
CA LYS A 458 -3.49 10.98 -3.18
C LYS A 458 -4.88 11.31 -3.76
N LEU A 459 -5.15 10.85 -4.97
CA LEU A 459 -6.40 11.00 -5.67
C LEU A 459 -7.43 10.02 -5.11
N ILE A 460 -7.09 8.74 -4.99
CA ILE A 460 -7.92 7.69 -4.38
C ILE A 460 -8.38 8.12 -2.98
N ARG A 461 -7.44 8.51 -2.11
CA ARG A 461 -7.77 8.96 -0.74
C ARG A 461 -8.75 10.13 -0.68
N ARG A 462 -8.64 11.09 -1.61
CA ARG A 462 -9.54 12.26 -1.66
C ARG A 462 -10.89 11.91 -2.28
N ALA A 463 -10.91 10.95 -3.19
CA ALA A 463 -12.08 10.52 -3.93
C ALA A 463 -12.96 9.53 -3.18
N ALA A 464 -12.35 8.66 -2.36
CA ALA A 464 -13.01 7.58 -1.63
C ALA A 464 -14.16 8.04 -0.70
N LYS A 465 -14.17 9.30 -0.26
CA LYS A 465 -15.21 9.82 0.65
C LYS A 465 -16.37 10.53 -0.05
N LYS A 466 -16.36 10.60 -1.39
CA LYS A 466 -17.24 11.47 -2.16
C LYS A 466 -18.02 10.76 -3.27
N ASP A 467 -17.82 9.45 -3.44
CA ASP A 467 -18.54 8.61 -4.40
C ASP A 467 -18.58 9.21 -5.82
N TYR A 468 -17.40 9.59 -6.32
CA TYR A 468 -17.28 10.10 -7.69
C TYR A 468 -17.62 9.00 -8.69
N VAL A 469 -18.50 9.28 -9.65
CA VAL A 469 -18.79 8.37 -10.76
C VAL A 469 -17.76 8.50 -11.89
N ALA A 470 -17.10 9.66 -11.97
CA ALA A 470 -16.08 9.93 -12.97
C ALA A 470 -14.99 10.88 -12.46
N ILE A 471 -13.76 10.65 -12.89
CA ILE A 471 -12.61 11.50 -12.63
C ILE A 471 -11.96 11.87 -13.96
N ILE A 472 -11.91 13.17 -14.24
CA ILE A 472 -11.34 13.71 -15.48
C ILE A 472 -9.98 14.33 -15.20
N ILE A 473 -8.94 13.94 -15.94
CA ILE A 473 -7.56 14.40 -15.77
C ILE A 473 -7.11 15.15 -17.03
N ASP A 474 -6.97 16.47 -16.89
CA ASP A 474 -6.68 17.36 -18.03
C ASP A 474 -5.47 18.28 -17.78
N PRO A 475 -4.38 18.16 -18.56
CA PRO A 475 -3.99 17.08 -19.47
C PRO A 475 -2.97 16.10 -18.83
N ILE A 476 -2.87 14.88 -19.37
CA ILE A 476 -1.98 13.85 -18.79
C ILE A 476 -0.50 14.13 -18.93
N TYR A 477 -0.08 14.89 -19.95
CA TYR A 477 1.36 15.15 -20.19
C TYR A 477 2.05 15.87 -19.03
N LYS A 478 1.30 16.51 -18.12
CA LYS A 478 1.82 17.14 -16.89
C LYS A 478 2.15 16.14 -15.78
N VAL A 479 1.65 14.91 -15.87
CA VAL A 479 1.82 13.85 -14.87
C VAL A 479 2.55 12.62 -15.43
N ILE A 480 2.78 12.58 -16.75
CA ILE A 480 3.65 11.57 -17.36
C ILE A 480 5.06 11.72 -16.78
N THR A 481 5.58 10.61 -16.27
CA THR A 481 6.99 10.45 -15.91
C THR A 481 7.62 9.38 -16.76
N GLY A 482 8.74 9.71 -17.39
CA GLY A 482 9.48 8.78 -18.21
C GLY A 482 9.59 9.18 -19.67
N ASP A 483 10.17 8.28 -20.47
CA ASP A 483 10.20 8.38 -21.92
C ASP A 483 8.85 7.91 -22.48
N GLU A 484 8.09 8.82 -23.10
CA GLU A 484 6.82 8.54 -23.77
C GLU A 484 6.93 7.47 -24.87
N ASN A 485 8.15 7.18 -25.33
CA ASN A 485 8.44 6.16 -26.34
C ASN A 485 8.75 4.78 -25.73
N SER A 486 8.97 4.68 -24.42
CA SER A 486 9.17 3.41 -23.73
C SER A 486 7.84 2.74 -23.44
N ALA A 487 7.61 1.57 -24.05
CA ALA A 487 6.39 0.79 -23.80
C ALA A 487 6.22 0.41 -22.33
N ASP A 488 7.30 0.00 -21.66
CA ASP A 488 7.27 -0.42 -20.26
C ASP A 488 6.89 0.73 -19.31
N GLN A 489 7.47 1.92 -19.53
CA GLN A 489 7.16 3.09 -18.70
C GLN A 489 5.72 3.57 -18.93
N MET A 490 5.22 3.49 -20.17
CA MET A 490 3.84 3.85 -20.47
C MET A 490 2.83 2.83 -19.94
N ALA A 491 3.17 1.53 -19.94
CA ALA A 491 2.35 0.50 -19.31
C ALA A 491 2.23 0.75 -17.79
N ASN A 492 3.34 0.98 -17.10
CA ASN A 492 3.34 1.31 -15.67
C ASN A 492 2.54 2.57 -15.35
N PHE A 493 2.58 3.57 -16.23
CA PHE A 493 1.76 4.77 -16.12
C PHE A 493 0.27 4.47 -16.29
N CYS A 494 -0.09 3.65 -17.27
CA CYS A 494 -1.47 3.27 -17.53
C CYS A 494 -2.09 2.43 -16.40
N ASN A 495 -1.30 1.52 -15.81
CA ASN A 495 -1.70 0.71 -14.65
C ASN A 495 -2.13 1.57 -13.45
N GLN A 496 -1.65 2.83 -13.34
CA GLN A 496 -2.13 3.74 -12.29
C GLN A 496 -3.58 4.15 -12.48
N PHE A 497 -4.08 4.23 -13.71
CA PHE A 497 -5.49 4.48 -13.97
C PHE A 497 -6.34 3.26 -13.60
N ASP A 498 -5.86 2.06 -13.89
CA ASP A 498 -6.54 0.81 -13.50
C ASP A 498 -6.69 0.73 -11.98
N LYS A 499 -5.63 1.08 -11.24
CA LYS A 499 -5.68 1.17 -9.78
C LYS A 499 -6.73 2.19 -9.30
N ILE A 500 -6.88 3.33 -9.96
CA ILE A 500 -7.92 4.31 -9.59
C ILE A 500 -9.32 3.76 -9.88
N CYS A 501 -9.50 3.10 -11.03
CA CYS A 501 -10.76 2.49 -11.43
C CYS A 501 -11.18 1.37 -10.47
N SER A 502 -10.26 0.47 -10.11
CA SER A 502 -10.52 -0.69 -9.23
C SER A 502 -10.86 -0.26 -7.81
N GLU A 503 -10.11 0.70 -7.24
CA GLU A 503 -10.26 1.15 -5.85
C GLU A 503 -11.50 2.02 -5.63
N LEU A 504 -11.90 2.80 -6.64
CA LEU A 504 -13.02 3.75 -6.51
C LEU A 504 -14.31 3.31 -7.21
N GLY A 505 -14.24 2.30 -8.10
CA GLY A 505 -15.35 1.92 -8.98
C GLY A 505 -15.78 3.04 -9.94
N CYS A 506 -14.96 4.08 -10.11
CA CYS A 506 -15.27 5.27 -10.91
C CYS A 506 -14.68 5.16 -12.31
N ALA A 507 -15.26 5.87 -13.28
CA ALA A 507 -14.66 5.96 -14.61
C ALA A 507 -13.51 6.99 -14.63
N VAL A 508 -12.40 6.68 -15.28
CA VAL A 508 -11.27 7.60 -15.41
C VAL A 508 -11.16 8.09 -16.85
N ILE A 509 -11.25 9.41 -17.03
CA ILE A 509 -11.26 10.05 -18.34
C ILE A 509 -10.06 10.97 -18.44
N TYR A 510 -9.32 10.87 -19.53
CA TYR A 510 -8.12 11.67 -19.70
C TYR A 510 -7.89 12.07 -21.15
N CYS A 511 -7.10 13.13 -21.35
CA CYS A 511 -6.84 13.65 -22.69
C CYS A 511 -5.36 13.61 -23.07
N HIS A 512 -5.09 13.34 -24.34
CA HIS A 512 -3.74 13.31 -24.91
C HIS A 512 -3.67 14.04 -26.26
N HIS A 513 -2.47 14.48 -26.62
CA HIS A 513 -2.22 15.13 -27.89
C HIS A 513 -1.95 14.11 -29.01
N HIS A 514 -2.12 14.53 -30.26
CA HIS A 514 -1.63 13.75 -31.41
C HIS A 514 -0.12 13.86 -31.56
N SER A 515 0.50 12.84 -32.15
CA SER A 515 1.89 12.91 -32.60
C SER A 515 2.08 13.94 -33.73
N LYS A 516 3.27 14.57 -33.81
CA LYS A 516 3.60 15.50 -34.90
C LYS A 516 3.57 14.79 -36.26
N GLY A 517 2.87 15.35 -37.25
CA GLY A 517 2.80 14.85 -38.64
C GLY A 517 1.38 14.91 -39.24
N SER A 518 1.24 14.68 -40.55
CA SER A 518 -0.07 14.53 -41.21
C SER A 518 -0.74 13.24 -40.72
N GLN A 519 -1.84 13.37 -39.97
CA GLN A 519 -2.54 12.24 -39.35
C GLN A 519 -3.80 11.81 -40.11
N GLY A 520 -4.21 12.53 -41.16
CA GLY A 520 -5.48 12.31 -41.87
C GLY A 520 -5.66 10.91 -42.46
N GLY A 521 -4.56 10.22 -42.80
CA GLY A 521 -4.57 8.87 -43.38
C GLY A 521 -4.35 7.70 -42.41
N LYS A 522 -4.12 7.94 -41.11
CA LYS A 522 -3.83 6.86 -40.14
C LYS A 522 -5.09 6.32 -39.47
N LYS A 523 -5.09 5.12 -38.89
CA LYS A 523 -6.21 4.67 -38.04
C LYS A 523 -6.22 5.49 -36.74
N SER A 524 -7.40 5.68 -36.13
CA SER A 524 -7.55 6.46 -34.89
C SER A 524 -6.57 6.03 -33.78
N MET A 525 -6.33 4.72 -33.65
CA MET A 525 -5.36 4.15 -32.71
C MET A 525 -3.90 4.58 -32.96
N ASP A 526 -3.51 4.92 -34.19
CA ASP A 526 -2.13 5.25 -34.55
C ASP A 526 -1.82 6.76 -34.48
N ARG A 527 -2.80 7.58 -34.02
CA ARG A 527 -2.73 9.05 -34.06
C ARG A 527 -2.34 9.69 -32.73
N ALA A 528 -2.63 9.05 -31.60
CA ALA A 528 -2.20 9.50 -30.28
C ALA A 528 -0.65 9.57 -30.19
N SER A 529 -0.08 10.56 -29.52
CA SER A 529 1.38 10.66 -29.34
C SER A 529 1.94 9.62 -28.37
N GLY A 530 3.12 9.07 -28.65
CA GLY A 530 3.82 8.14 -27.76
C GLY A 530 3.71 6.68 -28.19
N SER A 531 4.18 5.77 -27.33
CA SER A 531 4.10 4.32 -27.53
C SER A 531 2.67 3.86 -27.83
N GLY A 532 2.49 2.87 -28.72
CA GLY A 532 1.19 2.30 -29.09
C GLY A 532 0.42 1.63 -27.93
N VAL A 533 0.92 1.74 -26.70
CA VAL A 533 0.22 1.38 -25.46
C VAL A 533 -0.96 2.31 -25.21
N PHE A 534 -0.83 3.63 -25.40
CA PHE A 534 -1.90 4.61 -25.11
C PHE A 534 -3.20 4.40 -25.91
N ALA A 535 -3.11 3.78 -27.08
CA ALA A 535 -4.26 3.50 -27.93
C ALA A 535 -4.87 2.10 -27.71
N ARG A 536 -4.17 1.23 -26.98
CA ARG A 536 -4.60 -0.15 -26.69
C ARG A 536 -5.07 -0.33 -25.24
N ASP A 537 -4.57 0.52 -24.36
CA ASP A 537 -4.89 0.51 -22.95
C ASP A 537 -6.34 0.92 -22.62
N PRO A 538 -6.89 2.06 -23.13
CA PRO A 538 -8.22 2.50 -22.71
C PRO A 538 -9.36 1.62 -23.23
N ASP A 539 -10.41 1.45 -22.43
CA ASP A 539 -11.63 0.75 -22.82
C ASP A 539 -12.41 1.48 -23.93
N ALA A 540 -12.30 2.81 -23.95
CA ALA A 540 -12.92 3.67 -24.94
C ALA A 540 -11.95 4.75 -25.45
N LEU A 541 -11.91 4.95 -26.77
CA LEU A 541 -11.09 5.97 -27.42
C LEU A 541 -11.97 6.92 -28.24
N LEU A 542 -11.94 8.21 -27.91
CA LEU A 542 -12.56 9.27 -28.71
C LEU A 542 -11.47 10.11 -29.39
N ASP A 543 -11.50 10.15 -30.73
CA ASP A 543 -10.51 10.88 -31.53
C ASP A 543 -11.14 12.08 -32.24
N LEU A 544 -10.59 13.26 -31.97
CA LEU A 544 -11.02 14.53 -32.54
C LEU A 544 -10.10 14.92 -33.69
N ILE A 545 -10.69 15.15 -34.86
CA ILE A 545 -9.99 15.57 -36.06
C ILE A 545 -10.62 16.85 -36.55
N GLU A 546 -9.79 17.86 -36.84
CA GLU A 546 -10.27 19.07 -37.48
C GLU A 546 -10.67 18.74 -38.93
N LEU A 547 -11.90 19.05 -39.29
CA LEU A 547 -12.36 18.91 -40.66
C LEU A 547 -11.80 20.07 -41.49
N GLU A 548 -11.01 19.75 -42.52
CA GLU A 548 -10.65 20.75 -43.53
C GLU A 548 -11.89 21.11 -44.35
N THR A 549 -12.52 22.23 -44.02
CA THR A 549 -13.67 22.76 -44.75
C THR A 549 -13.20 23.42 -46.04
N THR A 550 -13.11 22.65 -47.12
CA THR A 550 -12.89 23.21 -48.45
C THR A 550 -14.09 24.06 -48.89
N ASP A 551 -13.86 25.08 -49.72
CA ASP A 551 -14.93 25.94 -50.27
C ASP A 551 -16.04 25.12 -50.96
N ALA A 552 -15.67 24.00 -51.59
CA ALA A 552 -16.62 23.08 -52.21
C ALA A 552 -17.55 22.42 -51.18
N LEU A 553 -17.01 22.02 -50.03
CA LEU A 553 -17.77 21.36 -48.96
C LEU A 553 -18.68 22.35 -48.24
N ILE A 554 -18.21 23.59 -48.01
CA ILE A 554 -19.02 24.69 -47.47
C ILE A 554 -20.20 24.98 -48.41
N LYS A 555 -19.93 25.17 -49.70
CA LYS A 555 -20.98 25.43 -50.70
C LYS A 555 -21.97 24.27 -50.83
N GLN A 556 -21.52 23.03 -50.66
CA GLN A 556 -22.39 21.86 -50.66
C GLN A 556 -23.36 21.87 -49.48
N GLU A 557 -22.87 22.15 -48.26
CA GLU A 557 -23.73 22.22 -47.07
C GLU A 557 -24.67 23.43 -47.09
N GLU A 558 -24.21 24.59 -47.59
CA GLU A 558 -25.08 25.74 -47.88
C GLU A 558 -26.21 25.37 -48.83
N ASN A 559 -25.89 24.70 -49.95
CA ASN A 559 -26.90 24.25 -50.91
C ASN A 559 -27.88 23.26 -50.28
N LYS A 560 -27.41 22.30 -49.45
CA LYS A 560 -28.30 21.37 -48.73
C LYS A 560 -29.23 22.11 -47.76
N ALA A 561 -28.72 23.08 -47.02
CA ALA A 561 -29.51 23.89 -46.10
C ALA A 561 -30.57 24.72 -46.85
N ILE A 562 -30.18 25.38 -47.94
CA ILE A 562 -31.10 26.13 -48.81
C ILE A 562 -32.18 25.20 -49.38
N CYS A 563 -31.79 24.05 -49.95
CA CYS A 563 -32.73 23.06 -50.47
C CYS A 563 -33.70 22.57 -49.40
N LYS A 564 -33.22 22.32 -48.17
CA LYS A 564 -34.09 21.89 -47.06
C LYS A 564 -35.13 22.96 -46.74
N VAL A 565 -34.73 24.23 -46.63
CA VAL A 565 -35.66 25.35 -46.41
C VAL A 565 -36.65 25.48 -47.56
N CYS A 566 -36.20 25.37 -48.81
CA CYS A 566 -37.08 25.40 -49.97
C CYS A 566 -38.08 24.25 -49.97
N ILE A 567 -37.65 23.03 -49.64
CA ILE A 567 -38.52 21.85 -49.53
C ILE A 567 -39.55 22.03 -48.42
N ASP A 568 -39.12 22.50 -47.24
CA ASP A 568 -40.03 22.72 -46.11
C ASP A 568 -41.05 23.82 -46.43
N TRP A 569 -40.65 24.86 -47.17
CA TRP A 569 -41.55 25.91 -47.65
C TRP A 569 -42.52 25.39 -48.72
N LEU A 570 -42.07 24.58 -49.67
CA LEU A 570 -42.93 23.96 -50.69
C LEU A 570 -43.96 23.01 -50.06
N LYS A 571 -43.54 22.17 -49.11
CA LYS A 571 -44.45 21.30 -48.33
C LYS A 571 -45.51 22.09 -47.56
N HIS A 572 -45.20 23.31 -47.14
CA HIS A 572 -46.16 24.14 -46.41
C HIS A 572 -47.31 24.63 -47.31
N TYR A 573 -47.08 24.81 -48.61
CA TYR A 573 -48.07 25.39 -49.54
C TYR A 573 -48.72 24.39 -50.49
N ASP A 574 -48.08 23.26 -50.81
CA ASP A 574 -48.67 22.22 -51.66
C ASP A 574 -48.03 20.85 -51.40
N ASN A 575 -48.79 19.94 -50.76
CA ASN A 575 -48.34 18.60 -50.42
C ASN A 575 -48.18 17.66 -51.63
N GLY A 576 -48.72 17.99 -52.81
CA GLY A 576 -48.70 17.12 -53.99
C GLY A 576 -47.52 17.32 -54.95
N LEU A 577 -46.74 18.38 -54.76
CA LEU A 577 -45.66 18.77 -55.69
C LEU A 577 -44.44 17.84 -55.63
N ILE A 578 -44.21 17.16 -54.50
CA ILE A 578 -43.05 16.26 -54.32
C ILE A 578 -43.21 14.96 -55.13
N ASP A 579 -44.44 14.48 -55.32
CA ASP A 579 -44.72 13.27 -56.10
C ASP A 579 -44.59 13.49 -57.62
N GLY A 580 -44.45 14.75 -58.07
CA GLY A 580 -44.30 15.12 -59.48
C GLY A 580 -42.85 15.36 -59.94
N VAL A 581 -41.87 15.33 -59.03
CA VAL A 581 -40.46 15.56 -59.39
C VAL A 581 -39.79 14.21 -59.63
N SER A 582 -39.68 13.84 -60.92
CA SER A 582 -38.96 12.65 -61.40
C SER A 582 -37.54 12.59 -60.81
N GLN A 583 -37.14 11.39 -60.37
CA GLN A 583 -35.77 11.07 -59.94
C GLN A 583 -34.87 10.83 -61.15
N ASP A 584 -34.58 11.89 -61.92
CA ASP A 584 -33.52 11.88 -62.94
C ASP A 584 -32.27 12.63 -62.48
#